data_AF-A0A845R5D3-F1
#
_entry.id   AF-A0A845R5D3-F1
#
_cell.length_a   1.000
_cell.length_b   1.000
_cell.length_c   1.000
_cell.angle_alpha   90.00
_cell.angle_beta   90.00
_cell.angle_gamma   90.00
#
_symmetry.space_group_name_H-M   'P 1'
#
loop_
_entity.id
_entity.type
_entity.pdbx_description
1 polymer ?
#
loop_
_entity_poly.entity_id
_entity_poly.type
_entity_poly.pdbx_seq_one_letter_code
_entity_poly.pdbx_strand_id
1 'polypeptide(L)'
;MAKFQLLPGETLIGGGHMTYWHERYNYSGKSDSLSPRVHQVSESTKVYVTDQRVFCAHFPTGMENFNWPLEELRGYQRGTRLKFPSVTILTRDGGQFEFCCVQAKQLAQWLRQAGLPEVDIDSIVPPMTREEKVCRLPGRIAFYLLAILSLLVVFALPTSWVYDLGLKAGTEQGQRPGASVQTVQTREDIHALILANAPATVSPEGLIPCPLARLRDGEQSNRRIHYSPGRRSSRTFQGFDDYRVLPRDPNVLDRLWQLLWGGTYNSGYYLKPLEDGTYLCVYLDDCAFLFGEPEELYTGKLRSVDAPEEARMLHAMEAAGYDLDTSFILDMYRHGKVNEFADIAMRGGLWLAGVFLVSFVSVSITDRKKQPVQ
;
A
#
# COMPACT_ATOMS: atom_id res chain seq x y z
N MET A 1 14.56 -43.88 -18.03
CA MET A 1 13.70 -43.06 -17.15
C MET A 1 12.36 -43.77 -17.02
N ALA A 2 12.00 -44.23 -15.81
CA ALA A 2 10.92 -45.17 -15.61
C ALA A 2 9.55 -44.47 -15.64
N LYS A 3 8.83 -44.61 -16.76
CA LYS A 3 7.38 -44.41 -16.80
C LYS A 3 6.74 -45.57 -16.04
N PHE A 4 5.55 -45.36 -15.46
CA PHE A 4 4.80 -46.44 -14.80
C PHE A 4 4.69 -47.66 -15.72
N GLN A 5 5.15 -48.81 -15.23
CA GLN A 5 5.09 -50.10 -15.89
C GLN A 5 4.71 -51.14 -14.84
N LEU A 6 3.78 -52.03 -15.21
CA LEU A 6 3.39 -53.15 -14.37
C LEU A 6 4.53 -54.17 -14.30
N LEU A 7 4.84 -54.62 -13.08
CA LEU A 7 5.75 -55.73 -12.84
C LEU A 7 5.08 -57.06 -13.21
N PRO A 8 5.85 -58.12 -13.50
CA PRO A 8 5.29 -59.44 -13.76
C PRO A 8 4.42 -59.93 -12.59
N GLY A 9 3.14 -60.20 -12.85
CA GLY A 9 2.17 -60.62 -11.84
C GLY A 9 1.50 -59.49 -11.04
N GLU A 10 1.74 -58.23 -11.41
CA GLU A 10 1.10 -57.05 -10.82
C GLU A 10 -0.19 -56.69 -11.57
N THR A 11 -1.29 -56.47 -10.83
CA THR A 11 -2.59 -56.10 -11.38
C THR A 11 -2.93 -54.65 -11.04
N LEU A 12 -3.28 -53.85 -12.05
CA LEU A 12 -3.72 -52.47 -11.84
C LEU A 12 -5.15 -52.42 -11.26
N ILE A 13 -5.30 -51.78 -10.10
CA ILE A 13 -6.60 -51.57 -9.44
C ILE A 13 -7.21 -50.24 -9.90
N GLY A 14 -6.40 -49.19 -10.01
CA GLY A 14 -6.88 -47.88 -10.48
C GLY A 14 -5.77 -46.86 -10.67
N GLY A 15 -6.06 -45.81 -11.42
CA GLY A 15 -5.13 -44.69 -11.57
C GLY A 15 -5.81 -43.40 -12.01
N GLY A 16 -5.34 -42.27 -11.47
CA GLY A 16 -6.01 -40.98 -11.62
C GLY A 16 -5.07 -39.79 -11.42
N HIS A 17 -5.51 -38.62 -11.88
CA HIS A 17 -4.78 -37.38 -11.73
C HIS A 17 -5.13 -36.73 -10.40
N MET A 18 -4.11 -36.32 -9.64
CA MET A 18 -4.32 -35.74 -8.33
C MET A 18 -3.23 -34.74 -7.96
N THR A 19 -3.59 -33.83 -7.06
CA THR A 19 -2.65 -32.86 -6.51
C THR A 19 -1.97 -33.50 -5.32
N TYR A 20 -0.66 -33.72 -5.42
CA TYR A 20 0.17 -34.19 -4.33
C TYR A 20 0.67 -32.99 -3.54
N TRP A 21 0.40 -32.98 -2.23
CA TRP A 21 0.86 -31.96 -1.31
C TRP A 21 2.00 -32.53 -0.49
N HIS A 22 3.14 -31.85 -0.54
CA HIS A 22 4.32 -32.26 0.22
C HIS A 22 5.10 -31.08 0.76
N GLU A 23 5.90 -31.39 1.78
CA GLU A 23 6.78 -30.45 2.41
C GLU A 23 8.13 -30.48 1.69
N ARG A 24 8.41 -29.40 0.96
CA ARG A 24 9.72 -29.21 0.34
C ARG A 24 10.62 -28.47 1.31
N TYR A 25 11.69 -29.14 1.72
CA TYR A 25 12.79 -28.53 2.46
C TYR A 25 13.61 -27.68 1.47
N ASN A 26 13.41 -26.37 1.52
CA ASN A 26 14.29 -25.46 0.80
C ASN A 26 15.57 -25.29 1.63
N TYR A 27 16.58 -26.09 1.31
CA TYR A 27 17.98 -25.73 1.56
C TYR A 27 18.39 -24.66 0.53
N SER A 28 17.67 -23.55 0.44
CA SER A 28 18.28 -22.37 -0.15
C SER A 28 19.37 -21.96 0.84
N GLY A 29 20.65 -22.11 0.49
CA GLY A 29 21.79 -21.63 1.27
C GLY A 29 21.78 -20.09 1.41
N LYS A 30 20.76 -19.57 2.07
CA LYS A 30 20.34 -18.16 2.21
C LYS A 30 19.64 -17.92 3.57
N SER A 31 19.78 -18.81 4.56
CA SER A 31 19.33 -18.52 5.93
C SER A 31 20.35 -18.99 6.96
N ASP A 32 20.87 -18.03 7.74
CA ASP A 32 21.71 -18.24 8.95
C ASP A 32 20.93 -18.92 10.11
N SER A 33 19.88 -19.67 9.79
CA SER A 33 19.09 -20.43 10.73
C SER A 33 19.30 -21.90 10.42
N LEU A 34 19.85 -22.66 11.37
CA LEU A 34 20.02 -24.12 11.33
C LEU A 34 18.68 -24.89 11.23
N SER A 35 17.55 -24.20 11.06
CA SER A 35 16.22 -24.77 10.87
C SER A 35 15.78 -24.60 9.41
N PRO A 36 15.52 -25.70 8.67
CA PRO A 36 15.10 -25.61 7.29
C PRO A 36 13.70 -24.96 7.19
N ARG A 37 13.55 -23.99 6.28
CA ARG A 37 12.23 -23.44 5.94
C ARG A 37 11.44 -24.50 5.17
N VAL A 38 10.45 -25.06 5.84
CA VAL A 38 9.51 -26.02 5.28
C VAL A 38 8.43 -25.27 4.52
N HIS A 39 8.41 -25.44 3.19
CA HIS A 39 7.34 -24.91 2.34
C HIS A 39 6.40 -26.04 1.95
N GLN A 40 5.09 -25.84 2.13
CA GLN A 40 4.11 -26.70 1.49
C GLN A 40 4.02 -26.35 0.01
N VAL A 41 4.31 -27.34 -0.83
CA VAL A 41 4.23 -27.23 -2.28
C VAL A 41 3.18 -28.23 -2.77
N SER A 42 2.48 -27.86 -3.84
CA SER A 42 1.54 -28.71 -4.52
C SER A 42 2.07 -29.06 -5.91
N GLU A 43 2.06 -30.34 -6.26
CA GLU A 43 2.46 -30.82 -7.58
C GLU A 43 1.31 -31.55 -8.27
N SER A 44 1.21 -31.38 -9.59
CA SER A 44 0.28 -32.17 -10.39
C SER A 44 0.88 -33.55 -10.62
N THR A 45 0.20 -34.59 -10.17
CA THR A 45 0.70 -35.96 -10.22
C THR A 45 -0.35 -36.90 -10.79
N LYS A 46 0.10 -38.09 -11.18
CA LYS A 46 -0.74 -39.22 -11.54
C LYS A 46 -0.38 -40.39 -10.64
N VAL A 47 -1.35 -40.86 -9.87
CA VAL A 47 -1.19 -41.98 -8.94
C VAL A 47 -1.83 -43.22 -9.52
N TYR A 48 -1.17 -44.34 -9.33
CA TYR A 48 -1.54 -45.69 -9.73
C TYR A 48 -1.49 -46.58 -8.50
N VAL A 49 -2.55 -47.34 -8.28
CA VAL A 49 -2.65 -48.32 -7.20
C VAL A 49 -2.74 -49.69 -7.83
N THR A 50 -1.87 -50.59 -7.39
CA THR A 50 -1.87 -52.00 -7.81
C THR A 50 -2.11 -52.90 -6.60
N ASP A 51 -2.20 -54.20 -6.85
CA ASP A 51 -2.26 -55.23 -5.81
C ASP A 51 -0.95 -55.40 -5.03
N GLN A 52 0.15 -54.75 -5.45
CA GLN A 52 1.47 -54.87 -4.81
C GLN A 52 2.05 -53.54 -4.32
N ARG A 53 1.69 -52.40 -4.92
CA ARG A 53 2.26 -51.09 -4.57
C ARG A 53 1.36 -49.90 -4.92
N VAL A 54 1.75 -48.74 -4.42
CA VAL A 54 1.23 -47.44 -4.84
C VAL A 54 2.36 -46.66 -5.51
N PHE A 55 2.12 -46.26 -6.76
CA PHE A 55 3.06 -45.51 -7.58
C PHE A 55 2.51 -44.13 -7.93
N CYS A 56 3.32 -43.09 -7.85
CA CYS A 56 2.97 -41.71 -8.14
C CYS A 56 4.06 -41.10 -9.02
N ALA A 57 3.63 -40.55 -10.15
CA ALA A 57 4.52 -39.81 -11.05
C ALA A 57 4.10 -38.35 -11.18
N HIS A 58 5.07 -37.46 -11.27
CA HIS A 58 4.90 -36.07 -11.63
C HIS A 58 4.32 -35.95 -13.04
N PHE A 59 3.31 -35.11 -13.23
CA PHE A 59 2.71 -34.82 -14.53
C PHE A 59 3.16 -33.43 -15.02
N PRO A 60 3.59 -33.27 -16.30
CA PRO A 60 3.55 -34.21 -17.42
C PRO A 60 4.84 -35.03 -17.62
N THR A 61 5.88 -34.79 -16.81
CA THR A 61 7.22 -35.35 -17.02
C THR A 61 7.30 -36.87 -16.85
N GLY A 62 6.37 -37.47 -16.10
CA GLY A 62 6.35 -38.89 -15.79
C GLY A 62 7.45 -39.33 -14.84
N MET A 63 8.12 -38.38 -14.16
CA MET A 63 9.16 -38.67 -13.18
C MET A 63 8.54 -39.27 -11.92
N GLU A 64 9.16 -40.31 -11.38
CA GLU A 64 8.73 -40.95 -10.14
C GLU A 64 8.86 -39.98 -8.96
N ASN A 65 7.74 -39.70 -8.32
CA ASN A 65 7.69 -38.94 -7.07
C ASN A 65 7.59 -39.88 -5.87
N PHE A 66 6.92 -41.03 -6.04
CA PHE A 66 6.66 -41.97 -4.96
C PHE A 66 6.37 -43.37 -5.53
N ASN A 67 6.93 -44.41 -4.93
CA ASN A 67 6.77 -45.80 -5.32
C ASN A 67 6.96 -46.66 -4.07
N TRP A 68 5.86 -47.07 -3.45
CA TRP A 68 5.90 -47.78 -2.17
C TRP A 68 5.13 -49.09 -2.26
N PRO A 69 5.73 -50.22 -1.85
CA PRO A 69 5.02 -51.48 -1.76
C PRO A 69 3.96 -51.41 -0.64
N LEU A 70 2.83 -52.10 -0.83
CA LEU A 70 1.72 -52.03 0.13
C LEU A 70 2.12 -52.54 1.51
N GLU A 71 3.09 -53.45 1.59
CA GLU A 71 3.61 -53.99 2.84
C GLU A 71 4.32 -52.96 3.71
N GLU A 72 4.90 -51.91 3.11
CA GLU A 72 5.57 -50.84 3.83
C GLU A 72 4.62 -49.68 4.19
N LEU A 73 3.36 -49.76 3.74
CA LEU A 73 2.31 -48.83 4.11
C LEU A 73 1.59 -49.31 5.36
N ARG A 74 1.31 -48.37 6.27
CA ARG A 74 0.56 -48.63 7.50
C ARG A 74 -0.95 -48.52 7.27
N GLY A 75 -1.38 -47.63 6.38
CA GLY A 75 -2.78 -47.42 6.04
C GLY A 75 -3.02 -46.07 5.37
N TYR A 76 -4.29 -45.68 5.27
CA TYR A 76 -4.69 -44.37 4.75
C TYR A 76 -5.75 -43.71 5.63
N GLN A 77 -5.89 -42.39 5.56
CA GLN A 77 -6.98 -41.64 6.19
C GLN A 77 -7.69 -40.76 5.16
N ARG A 78 -9.02 -40.73 5.22
CA ARG A 78 -9.82 -39.79 4.44
C ARG A 78 -9.93 -38.47 5.18
N GLY A 79 -9.79 -37.37 4.45
CA GLY A 79 -9.86 -36.03 5.00
C GLY A 79 -10.51 -35.04 4.04
N THR A 80 -10.39 -33.77 4.40
CA THR A 80 -10.81 -32.66 3.53
C THR A 80 -9.74 -31.57 3.60
N ARG A 81 -9.22 -31.15 2.44
CA ARG A 81 -8.28 -30.03 2.32
C ARG A 81 -8.88 -28.97 1.40
N LEU A 82 -8.95 -27.72 1.88
CA LEU A 82 -9.56 -26.60 1.14
C LEU A 82 -10.98 -26.91 0.61
N LYS A 83 -11.80 -27.62 1.39
CA LYS A 83 -13.14 -28.11 1.02
C LYS A 83 -13.18 -29.16 -0.11
N PHE A 84 -12.03 -29.65 -0.58
CA PHE A 84 -11.93 -30.78 -1.49
C PHE A 84 -11.63 -32.07 -0.72
N PRO A 85 -12.12 -33.23 -1.20
CA PRO A 85 -11.74 -34.51 -0.62
C PRO A 85 -10.22 -34.70 -0.65
N SER A 86 -9.66 -35.19 0.45
CA SER A 86 -8.25 -35.57 0.54
C SER A 86 -8.09 -36.99 1.06
N VAL A 87 -6.97 -37.61 0.70
CA VAL A 87 -6.52 -38.90 1.22
C VAL A 87 -5.06 -38.76 1.60
N THR A 88 -4.74 -39.12 2.84
CA THR A 88 -3.36 -39.17 3.34
C THR A 88 -2.95 -40.62 3.49
N ILE A 89 -1.86 -41.01 2.83
CA ILE A 89 -1.24 -42.34 2.95
C ILE A 89 -0.14 -42.25 4.01
N LEU A 90 -0.12 -43.20 4.93
CA LEU A 90 0.85 -43.29 6.02
C LEU A 90 1.78 -44.48 5.78
N THR A 91 3.09 -44.25 5.76
CA THR A 91 4.09 -45.33 5.75
C THR A 91 4.32 -45.87 7.16
N ARG A 92 4.84 -47.09 7.26
CA ARG A 92 5.20 -47.69 8.56
C ARG A 92 6.25 -46.87 9.32
N ASP A 93 7.10 -46.17 8.60
CA ASP A 93 8.15 -45.29 9.12
C ASP A 93 7.63 -43.90 9.54
N GLY A 94 6.32 -43.65 9.43
CA GLY A 94 5.69 -42.39 9.85
C GLY A 94 5.67 -41.29 8.78
N GLY A 95 6.08 -41.58 7.55
CA GLY A 95 5.97 -40.67 6.42
C GLY A 95 4.52 -40.47 5.99
N GLN A 96 4.14 -39.22 5.71
CA GLN A 96 2.77 -38.86 5.31
C GLN A 96 2.75 -38.29 3.89
N PHE A 97 1.85 -38.82 3.07
CA PHE A 97 1.68 -38.43 1.67
C PHE A 97 0.24 -38.00 1.44
N GLU A 98 0.01 -36.70 1.30
CA GLU A 98 -1.34 -36.14 1.19
C GLU A 98 -1.71 -35.83 -0.27
N PHE A 99 -2.83 -36.39 -0.71
CA PHE A 99 -3.39 -36.18 -2.04
C PHE A 99 -4.75 -35.51 -1.94
N CYS A 100 -4.98 -34.47 -2.74
CA CYS A 100 -6.21 -33.68 -2.70
C CYS A 100 -6.77 -33.45 -4.12
N CYS A 101 -8.04 -33.83 -4.33
CA CYS A 101 -8.87 -33.49 -5.49
C CYS A 101 -10.25 -34.18 -5.37
N VAL A 102 -11.14 -33.90 -6.33
CA VAL A 102 -12.43 -34.62 -6.44
C VAL A 102 -12.23 -36.14 -6.59
N GLN A 103 -11.17 -36.57 -7.29
CA GLN A 103 -10.81 -37.98 -7.48
C GLN A 103 -10.21 -38.66 -6.23
N ALA A 104 -9.88 -37.92 -5.16
CA ALA A 104 -9.31 -38.52 -3.95
C ALA A 104 -10.28 -39.54 -3.30
N LYS A 105 -11.60 -39.39 -3.51
CA LYS A 105 -12.57 -40.40 -3.10
C LYS A 105 -12.36 -41.76 -3.80
N GLN A 106 -11.97 -41.73 -5.07
CA GLN A 106 -11.65 -42.95 -5.84
C GLN A 106 -10.32 -43.55 -5.38
N LEU A 107 -9.33 -42.72 -5.04
CA LEU A 107 -8.08 -43.21 -4.45
C LEU A 107 -8.32 -44.01 -3.18
N ALA A 108 -9.16 -43.52 -2.26
CA ALA A 108 -9.51 -44.27 -1.04
C ALA A 108 -10.17 -45.62 -1.36
N GLN A 109 -11.00 -45.70 -2.41
CA GLN A 109 -11.61 -46.96 -2.85
C GLN A 109 -10.56 -47.93 -3.40
N TRP A 110 -9.62 -47.46 -4.22
CA TRP A 110 -8.54 -48.28 -4.77
C TRP A 110 -7.63 -48.82 -3.67
N LEU A 111 -7.24 -47.99 -2.70
CA LEU A 111 -6.41 -48.41 -1.56
C LEU A 111 -7.12 -49.47 -0.70
N ARG A 112 -8.43 -49.32 -0.49
CA ARG A 112 -9.24 -50.32 0.21
C ARG A 112 -9.30 -51.64 -0.56
N GLN A 113 -9.45 -51.59 -1.88
CA GLN A 113 -9.43 -52.79 -2.74
C GLN A 113 -8.06 -53.47 -2.75
N ALA A 114 -6.98 -52.69 -2.64
CA ALA A 114 -5.61 -53.18 -2.50
C ALA A 114 -5.33 -53.81 -1.12
N GLY A 115 -6.28 -53.75 -0.18
CA GLY A 115 -6.14 -54.34 1.15
C GLY A 115 -5.51 -53.43 2.21
N LEU A 116 -5.30 -52.13 1.94
CA LEU A 116 -4.86 -51.21 2.99
C LEU A 116 -6.02 -50.87 3.94
N PRO A 117 -5.77 -50.86 5.26
CA PRO A 117 -6.77 -50.41 6.24
C PRO A 117 -6.86 -48.89 6.31
N GLU A 118 -8.06 -48.40 6.68
CA GLU A 118 -8.26 -47.00 7.07
C GLU A 118 -7.79 -46.82 8.52
N VAL A 119 -6.89 -45.86 8.75
CA VAL A 119 -6.25 -45.60 10.06
C VAL A 119 -6.48 -44.16 10.50
N ASP A 120 -6.53 -43.95 11.81
CA ASP A 120 -6.56 -42.60 12.40
C ASP A 120 -5.13 -42.07 12.58
N ILE A 121 -4.63 -41.33 11.58
CA ILE A 121 -3.26 -40.81 11.58
C ILE A 121 -3.08 -39.78 12.71
N ASP A 122 -4.12 -39.04 13.09
CA ASP A 122 -4.06 -38.02 14.16
C ASP A 122 -3.80 -38.66 15.54
N SER A 123 -4.16 -39.94 15.71
CA SER A 123 -3.84 -40.72 16.91
C SER A 123 -2.41 -41.30 16.93
N ILE A 124 -1.76 -41.38 15.76
CA ILE A 124 -0.46 -42.06 15.55
C ILE A 124 0.68 -41.04 15.43
N VAL A 125 0.43 -39.92 14.75
CA VAL A 125 1.37 -38.81 14.60
C VAL A 125 0.68 -37.58 15.18
N PRO A 126 1.09 -37.07 16.36
CA PRO A 126 0.41 -35.95 16.98
C PRO A 126 0.43 -34.74 16.04
N PRO A 127 -0.71 -34.06 15.84
CA PRO A 127 -0.77 -32.91 14.94
C PRO A 127 0.17 -31.82 15.44
N MET A 128 0.86 -31.15 14.50
CA MET A 128 1.67 -29.96 14.78
C MET A 128 0.92 -29.00 15.71
N THR A 129 1.57 -28.64 16.80
CA THR A 129 0.94 -27.86 17.88
C THR A 129 0.57 -26.46 17.39
N ARG A 130 -0.44 -25.85 18.03
CA ARG A 130 -0.89 -24.49 17.70
C ARG A 130 0.25 -23.47 17.78
N GLU A 131 1.23 -23.71 18.65
CA GLU A 131 2.41 -22.87 18.88
C GLU A 131 3.37 -22.87 17.68
N GLU A 132 3.57 -24.02 17.03
CA GLU A 132 4.40 -24.15 15.82
C GLU A 132 3.75 -23.50 14.60
N LYS A 133 2.42 -23.54 14.49
CA LYS A 133 1.66 -22.83 13.45
C LYS A 133 1.74 -21.31 13.59
N VAL A 134 1.74 -20.81 14.84
CA VAL A 134 1.83 -19.37 15.14
C VAL A 134 3.21 -18.81 14.81
N CYS A 135 4.30 -19.57 14.99
CA CYS A 135 5.65 -19.13 14.63
C CYS A 135 5.86 -18.87 13.12
N ARG A 136 5.01 -19.41 12.23
CA ARG A 136 5.14 -19.23 10.76
C ARG A 136 4.22 -18.16 10.15
N LEU A 137 3.25 -17.63 10.90
CA LEU A 137 2.32 -16.60 10.43
C LEU A 137 2.88 -15.14 10.34
N PRO A 138 3.88 -14.69 11.11
CA PRO A 138 4.11 -13.25 11.29
C PRO A 138 4.74 -12.57 10.06
N GLY A 139 5.52 -13.29 9.24
CA GLY A 139 6.24 -12.65 8.12
C GLY A 139 5.34 -12.11 7.01
N ARG A 140 4.26 -12.83 6.65
CA ARG A 140 3.36 -12.42 5.57
C ARG A 140 2.39 -11.34 6.00
N ILE A 141 1.80 -11.46 7.19
CA ILE A 141 0.88 -10.46 7.72
C ILE A 141 1.62 -9.16 8.00
N ALA A 142 2.83 -9.21 8.60
CA ALA A 142 3.65 -8.03 8.77
C ALA A 142 3.99 -7.37 7.42
N PHE A 143 4.35 -8.15 6.39
CA PHE A 143 4.61 -7.61 5.06
C PHE A 143 3.40 -6.88 4.44
N TYR A 144 2.21 -7.48 4.50
CA TYR A 144 1.00 -6.83 3.98
C TYR A 144 0.62 -5.58 4.79
N LEU A 145 0.76 -5.63 6.12
CA LEU A 145 0.51 -4.46 6.96
C LEU A 145 1.52 -3.33 6.67
N LEU A 146 2.79 -3.66 6.45
CA LEU A 146 3.83 -2.69 6.11
C LEU A 146 3.62 -2.11 4.70
N ALA A 147 3.15 -2.92 3.75
CA ALA A 147 2.76 -2.45 2.43
C ALA A 147 1.55 -1.49 2.50
N ILE A 148 0.51 -1.83 3.26
CA ILE A 148 -0.65 -0.96 3.47
C ILE A 148 -0.24 0.33 4.18
N LEU A 149 0.59 0.25 5.22
CA LEU A 149 1.10 1.41 5.93
C LEU A 149 1.91 2.32 4.99
N SER A 150 2.79 1.74 4.17
CA SER A 150 3.55 2.51 3.18
C SER A 150 2.66 3.20 2.14
N LEU A 151 1.57 2.53 1.73
CA LEU A 151 0.58 3.11 0.82
C LEU A 151 -0.10 4.32 1.48
N LEU A 152 -0.56 4.17 2.72
CA LEU A 152 -1.19 5.25 3.48
C LEU A 152 -0.24 6.45 3.66
N VAL A 153 1.04 6.20 3.93
CA VAL A 153 2.04 7.27 4.01
C VAL A 153 2.19 7.98 2.67
N VAL A 154 2.31 7.27 1.54
CA VAL A 154 2.42 7.91 0.21
C VAL A 154 1.19 8.74 -0.15
N PHE A 155 -0.01 8.30 0.25
CA PHE A 155 -1.24 9.09 0.06
C PHE A 155 -1.36 10.28 1.02
N ALA A 156 -0.69 10.24 2.17
CA ALA A 156 -0.62 11.36 3.11
C ALA A 156 0.43 12.42 2.72
N LEU A 157 1.47 12.06 1.95
CA LEU A 157 2.50 13.02 1.55
C LEU A 157 1.91 14.07 0.59
N PRO A 158 2.19 15.36 0.75
CA PRO A 158 1.81 16.38 -0.22
C PRO A 158 2.51 16.12 -1.57
N THR A 159 1.76 15.77 -2.62
CA THR A 159 2.29 15.59 -4.00
C THR A 159 2.78 16.87 -4.65
N SER A 160 2.34 17.99 -4.06
CA SER A 160 2.84 19.34 -4.18
C SER A 160 4.34 19.42 -4.48
N TRP A 161 5.15 18.60 -3.80
CA TRP A 161 6.62 18.59 -3.92
C TRP A 161 7.13 18.15 -5.29
N VAL A 162 6.40 17.26 -5.97
CA VAL A 162 6.76 16.77 -7.31
C VAL A 162 6.42 17.81 -8.36
N TYR A 163 5.34 18.57 -8.15
CA TYR A 163 4.93 19.65 -9.06
C TYR A 163 5.97 20.77 -9.13
N ASP A 164 6.73 20.95 -8.06
CA ASP A 164 7.59 22.11 -7.89
C ASP A 164 9.03 21.90 -8.38
N LEU A 165 9.43 20.66 -8.71
CA LEU A 165 10.74 20.32 -9.30
C LEU A 165 10.98 20.96 -10.68
N GLY A 166 9.95 21.56 -11.30
CA GLY A 166 10.03 22.20 -12.62
C GLY A 166 9.52 23.64 -12.66
N LEU A 167 9.38 24.33 -11.52
CA LEU A 167 8.85 25.69 -11.49
C LEU A 167 9.78 26.68 -12.19
N LYS A 168 9.23 27.34 -13.21
CA LYS A 168 9.90 28.43 -13.92
C LYS A 168 9.73 29.73 -13.13
N ALA A 169 10.69 30.65 -13.31
CA ALA A 169 10.54 32.03 -12.87
C ALA A 169 9.54 32.76 -13.79
N GLY A 170 8.66 33.56 -13.21
CA GLY A 170 7.70 34.37 -13.97
C GLY A 170 6.65 35.05 -13.09
N THR A 171 5.60 35.53 -13.73
CA THR A 171 4.57 36.38 -13.12
C THR A 171 3.25 35.65 -12.85
N GLU A 172 3.15 34.37 -13.21
CA GLU A 172 1.93 33.60 -12.94
C GLU A 172 1.89 33.12 -11.49
N GLN A 173 0.68 32.99 -10.95
CA GLN A 173 0.45 32.50 -9.60
C GLN A 173 1.09 31.11 -9.39
N GLY A 174 1.81 30.94 -8.27
CA GLY A 174 2.51 29.72 -7.91
C GLY A 174 3.82 29.46 -8.67
N GLN A 175 4.32 30.42 -9.47
CA GLN A 175 5.66 30.37 -10.09
C GLN A 175 6.72 30.92 -9.14
N ARG A 176 8.00 30.66 -9.43
CA ARG A 176 9.08 31.41 -8.76
C ARG A 176 8.98 32.88 -9.19
N PRO A 177 9.19 33.85 -8.28
CA PRO A 177 9.14 35.26 -8.64
C PRO A 177 10.14 35.57 -9.74
N GLY A 178 9.62 36.15 -10.83
CA GLY A 178 10.46 36.73 -11.87
C GLY A 178 10.93 38.13 -11.46
N ALA A 179 11.94 38.67 -12.13
CA ALA A 179 12.51 39.99 -11.84
C ALA A 179 11.50 41.18 -11.93
N SER A 180 10.32 40.96 -12.50
CA SER A 180 9.25 41.94 -12.61
C SER A 180 8.17 41.84 -11.52
N VAL A 181 8.28 40.87 -10.60
CA VAL A 181 7.34 40.69 -9.49
C VAL A 181 7.76 41.59 -8.34
N GLN A 182 6.81 42.35 -7.79
CA GLN A 182 7.08 43.28 -6.69
C GLN A 182 6.89 42.59 -5.34
N THR A 183 7.75 42.92 -4.38
CA THR A 183 7.63 42.45 -3.00
C THR A 183 6.74 43.40 -2.20
N VAL A 184 5.73 42.89 -1.52
CA VAL A 184 4.85 43.68 -0.65
C VAL A 184 5.61 43.98 0.64
N GLN A 185 5.84 45.27 0.93
CA GLN A 185 6.51 45.71 2.15
C GLN A 185 5.56 46.45 3.10
N THR A 186 4.57 47.15 2.56
CA THR A 186 3.66 48.04 3.32
C THR A 186 2.20 47.88 2.89
N ARG A 187 1.26 48.39 3.70
CA ARG A 187 -0.17 48.39 3.39
C ARG A 187 -0.49 49.23 2.14
N GLU A 188 0.25 50.30 1.88
CA GLU A 188 0.11 51.11 0.67
C GLU A 188 0.42 50.30 -0.59
N ASP A 189 1.41 49.40 -0.55
CA ASP A 189 1.76 48.53 -1.66
C ASP A 189 0.61 47.58 -2.02
N ILE A 190 -0.11 47.07 -1.01
CA ILE A 190 -1.28 46.20 -1.21
C ILE A 190 -2.31 46.92 -2.09
N HIS A 191 -2.66 48.15 -1.75
CA HIS A 191 -3.65 48.92 -2.51
C HIS A 191 -3.18 49.24 -3.93
N ALA A 192 -1.90 49.62 -4.10
CA ALA A 192 -1.32 49.89 -5.41
C ALA A 192 -1.32 48.65 -6.32
N LEU A 193 -0.94 47.50 -5.77
CA LEU A 193 -0.87 46.22 -6.49
C LEU A 193 -2.25 45.68 -6.85
N ILE A 194 -3.26 45.85 -5.98
CA ILE A 194 -4.66 45.51 -6.29
C ILE A 194 -5.18 46.37 -7.43
N LEU A 195 -4.96 47.68 -7.37
CA LEU A 195 -5.41 48.61 -8.41
C LEU A 195 -4.79 48.27 -9.78
N ALA A 196 -3.51 47.89 -9.78
CA ALA A 196 -2.80 47.47 -10.97
C ALA A 196 -3.07 46.02 -11.39
N ASN A 197 -3.75 45.22 -10.55
CA ASN A 197 -3.88 43.76 -10.69
C ASN A 197 -2.51 43.09 -10.96
N ALA A 198 -1.48 43.58 -10.27
CA ALA A 198 -0.10 43.20 -10.48
C ALA A 198 0.28 41.95 -9.66
N PRO A 199 1.19 41.11 -10.17
CA PRO A 199 1.74 39.98 -9.42
C PRO A 199 2.59 40.47 -8.25
N ALA A 200 2.48 39.80 -7.11
CA ALA A 200 3.14 40.19 -5.88
C ALA A 200 3.81 38.99 -5.18
N THR A 201 4.85 39.24 -4.40
CA THR A 201 5.47 38.25 -3.51
C THR A 201 5.75 38.86 -2.13
N VAL A 202 6.14 38.03 -1.16
CA VAL A 202 6.60 38.46 0.17
C VAL A 202 7.81 37.64 0.61
N SER A 203 8.59 38.17 1.54
CA SER A 203 9.68 37.41 2.15
C SER A 203 9.15 36.27 3.04
N PRO A 204 9.86 35.14 3.16
CA PRO A 204 9.38 33.98 3.93
C PRO A 204 9.48 34.14 5.46
N GLU A 205 10.26 35.10 5.93
CA GLU A 205 10.59 35.23 7.36
C GLU A 205 9.37 35.62 8.22
N GLY A 206 9.24 35.07 9.42
CA GLY A 206 8.24 35.53 10.39
C GLY A 206 6.78 35.23 10.05
N LEU A 207 6.51 34.21 9.22
CA LEU A 207 5.15 33.75 8.94
C LEU A 207 4.49 33.12 10.18
N ILE A 208 3.27 33.57 10.50
CA ILE A 208 2.48 33.10 11.64
C ILE A 208 1.31 32.24 11.12
N PRO A 209 1.17 30.97 11.51
CA PRO A 209 0.12 30.10 10.99
C PRO A 209 -1.29 30.54 11.42
N CYS A 210 -2.25 30.48 10.50
CA CYS A 210 -3.66 30.74 10.75
C CYS A 210 -4.45 29.43 10.97
N PRO A 211 -5.53 29.45 11.79
CA PRO A 211 -6.29 28.25 12.15
C PRO A 211 -7.31 27.82 11.06
N LEU A 212 -6.92 27.80 9.79
CA LEU A 212 -7.79 27.43 8.67
C LEU A 212 -7.03 26.59 7.63
N ALA A 213 -7.67 25.53 7.16
CA ALA A 213 -7.23 24.75 6.03
C ALA A 213 -8.27 24.80 4.91
N ARG A 214 -7.82 24.86 3.67
CA ARG A 214 -8.67 24.84 2.47
C ARG A 214 -8.43 23.57 1.68
N LEU A 215 -9.49 23.05 1.08
CA LEU A 215 -9.43 21.88 0.22
C LEU A 215 -8.54 22.18 -0.99
N ARG A 216 -7.57 21.29 -1.22
CA ARG A 216 -6.52 21.47 -2.23
C ARG A 216 -7.09 21.39 -3.65
N ASP A 217 -8.04 20.47 -3.85
CA ASP A 217 -8.78 20.27 -5.10
C ASP A 217 -10.29 20.45 -4.87
N GLY A 218 -10.83 21.55 -5.39
CA GLY A 218 -12.26 21.87 -5.29
C GLY A 218 -13.15 20.90 -6.07
N GLU A 219 -12.61 20.07 -6.97
CA GLU A 219 -13.37 19.03 -7.67
C GLU A 219 -13.86 17.93 -6.70
N GLN A 220 -13.12 17.70 -5.61
CA GLN A 220 -13.47 16.73 -4.57
C GLN A 220 -14.52 17.23 -3.59
N SER A 221 -14.98 18.48 -3.75
CA SER A 221 -15.93 19.10 -2.85
C SER A 221 -17.32 18.45 -2.93
N ASN A 222 -17.99 18.37 -1.79
CA ASN A 222 -19.38 17.91 -1.68
C ASN A 222 -20.38 18.79 -2.46
N ARG A 223 -19.98 19.98 -2.91
CA ARG A 223 -20.85 20.92 -3.63
C ARG A 223 -21.35 20.38 -4.97
N ARG A 224 -20.66 19.40 -5.58
CA ARG A 224 -21.06 18.79 -6.87
C ARG A 224 -22.02 17.60 -6.75
N ILE A 225 -22.56 17.27 -5.56
CA ILE A 225 -23.58 16.21 -5.43
C ILE A 225 -24.90 16.72 -6.02
N HIS A 226 -25.03 16.64 -7.34
CA HIS A 226 -26.34 16.70 -8.00
C HIS A 226 -27.11 15.43 -7.62
N TYR A 227 -28.18 15.60 -6.83
CA TYR A 227 -29.18 14.56 -6.64
C TYR A 227 -29.79 14.23 -8.01
N SER A 228 -29.26 13.20 -8.68
CA SER A 228 -29.95 12.59 -9.83
C SER A 228 -31.18 11.84 -9.28
N PRO A 229 -32.42 12.19 -9.67
CA PRO A 229 -33.63 11.60 -9.08
C PRO A 229 -33.87 10.11 -9.39
N GLY A 230 -32.96 9.42 -10.08
CA GLY A 230 -33.28 8.19 -10.82
C GLY A 230 -32.44 6.94 -10.55
N ARG A 231 -31.40 6.96 -9.72
CA ARG A 231 -30.57 5.75 -9.49
C ARG A 231 -30.28 5.53 -8.01
N ARG A 232 -30.95 4.53 -7.44
CA ARG A 232 -30.51 3.84 -6.20
C ARG A 232 -29.19 3.13 -6.46
N SER A 233 -28.08 3.86 -6.44
CA SER A 233 -26.73 3.32 -6.31
C SER A 233 -26.13 3.96 -5.06
N SER A 234 -26.20 3.24 -3.94
CA SER A 234 -25.78 3.70 -2.60
C SER A 234 -24.26 3.68 -2.40
N ARG A 235 -23.50 4.16 -3.39
CA ARG A 235 -22.09 4.53 -3.21
C ARG A 235 -21.91 5.96 -3.65
N THR A 236 -22.60 6.87 -2.98
CA THR A 236 -22.25 8.28 -3.01
C THR A 236 -20.92 8.39 -2.28
N PHE A 237 -19.83 8.61 -3.01
CA PHE A 237 -18.63 9.13 -2.39
C PHE A 237 -19.05 10.46 -1.75
N GLN A 238 -19.08 10.49 -0.42
CA GLN A 238 -19.25 11.72 0.33
C GLN A 238 -17.90 12.42 0.16
N GLY A 239 -17.86 13.39 -0.74
CA GLY A 239 -16.69 14.24 -0.94
C GLY A 239 -16.34 15.03 0.32
N PHE A 240 -15.46 16.01 0.17
CA PHE A 240 -14.94 16.80 1.27
C PHE A 240 -15.60 18.18 1.35
N ASP A 241 -15.53 18.79 2.53
CA ASP A 241 -15.89 20.20 2.68
C ASP A 241 -14.74 21.08 2.19
N ASP A 242 -15.05 22.22 1.59
CA ASP A 242 -14.06 23.14 1.00
C ASP A 242 -13.09 23.72 2.03
N TYR A 243 -13.49 23.80 3.29
CA TYR A 243 -12.71 24.41 4.36
C TYR A 243 -12.81 23.59 5.63
N ARG A 244 -11.75 23.63 6.43
CA ARG A 244 -11.67 22.99 7.73
C ARG A 244 -10.96 23.90 8.72
N VAL A 245 -11.61 24.18 9.84
CA VAL A 245 -11.00 24.96 10.93
C VAL A 245 -9.99 24.07 11.65
N LEU A 246 -8.80 24.61 11.89
CA LEU A 246 -7.73 23.92 12.61
C LEU A 246 -7.73 24.34 14.08
N PRO A 247 -7.42 23.42 15.02
CA PRO A 247 -7.20 23.79 16.41
C PRO A 247 -5.99 24.74 16.50
N ARG A 248 -6.12 25.80 17.30
CA ARG A 248 -5.09 26.84 17.50
C ARG A 248 -3.82 26.26 18.13
N ASP A 249 -3.99 25.36 19.09
CA ASP A 249 -2.91 24.63 19.77
C ASP A 249 -3.09 23.13 19.51
N PRO A 250 -2.60 22.62 18.37
CA PRO A 250 -2.77 21.21 18.02
C PRO A 250 -1.90 20.33 18.93
N ASN A 251 -2.54 19.34 19.56
CA ASN A 251 -1.82 18.30 20.28
C ASN A 251 -1.09 17.37 19.29
N VAL A 252 -0.29 16.41 19.79
CA VAL A 252 0.51 15.51 18.94
C VAL A 252 -0.37 14.69 17.98
N LEU A 253 -1.55 14.27 18.42
CA LEU A 253 -2.49 13.52 17.60
C LEU A 253 -3.11 14.41 16.51
N ASP A 254 -3.45 15.65 16.83
CA ASP A 254 -3.98 16.63 15.88
C ASP A 254 -2.95 16.96 14.80
N ARG A 255 -1.67 17.11 15.18
CA ARG A 255 -0.57 17.30 14.22
C ARG A 255 -0.40 16.10 13.31
N LEU A 256 -0.47 14.88 13.87
CA LEU A 256 -0.43 13.66 13.07
C LEU A 256 -1.63 13.58 12.12
N TRP A 257 -2.83 13.95 12.59
CA TRP A 257 -4.03 13.97 11.78
C TRP A 257 -3.89 15.01 10.66
N GLN A 258 -3.47 16.24 10.98
CA GLN A 258 -3.20 17.29 9.99
C GLN A 258 -2.19 16.83 8.94
N LEU A 259 -1.11 16.15 9.34
CA LEU A 259 -0.14 15.55 8.42
C LEU A 259 -0.79 14.53 7.48
N LEU A 260 -1.64 13.64 8.02
CA LEU A 260 -2.35 12.64 7.21
C LEU A 260 -3.33 13.26 6.21
N TRP A 261 -3.95 14.38 6.58
CA TRP A 261 -4.88 15.13 5.74
C TRP A 261 -4.19 16.18 4.85
N GLY A 262 -2.88 16.39 4.99
CA GLY A 262 -2.10 17.35 4.19
C GLY A 262 -2.11 17.03 2.68
N GLY A 263 -2.36 15.77 2.31
CA GLY A 263 -2.56 15.38 0.91
C GLY A 263 -3.85 15.93 0.29
N THR A 264 -4.90 16.18 1.08
CA THR A 264 -6.22 16.63 0.61
C THR A 264 -6.53 18.08 0.96
N TYR A 265 -6.08 18.54 2.12
CA TYR A 265 -6.26 19.90 2.61
C TYR A 265 -4.91 20.61 2.65
N ASN A 266 -4.88 21.81 2.08
CA ASN A 266 -3.76 22.73 2.24
C ASN A 266 -4.02 23.61 3.48
N SER A 267 -3.15 23.51 4.48
CA SER A 267 -3.24 24.29 5.73
C SER A 267 -2.65 25.70 5.63
N GLY A 268 -2.21 26.10 4.43
CA GLY A 268 -1.25 27.17 4.22
C GLY A 268 -1.72 28.62 4.35
N TYR A 269 -2.68 28.94 5.23
CA TYR A 269 -2.95 30.35 5.57
C TYR A 269 -1.98 30.82 6.64
N TYR A 270 -1.30 31.94 6.38
CA TYR A 270 -0.35 32.55 7.30
C TYR A 270 -0.54 34.06 7.35
N LEU A 271 -0.21 34.68 8.49
CA LEU A 271 0.01 36.11 8.58
C LEU A 271 1.48 36.40 8.34
N LYS A 272 1.75 37.38 7.49
CA LYS A 272 3.07 37.93 7.24
C LYS A 272 3.16 39.33 7.84
N PRO A 273 4.06 39.59 8.80
CA PRO A 273 4.33 40.95 9.25
C PRO A 273 4.97 41.76 8.12
N LEU A 274 4.48 42.98 7.93
CA LEU A 274 4.98 43.98 7.00
C LEU A 274 5.89 44.98 7.72
N GLU A 275 6.65 45.78 6.96
CA GLU A 275 7.63 46.73 7.50
C GLU A 275 6.98 47.87 8.28
N ASP A 276 5.72 48.20 7.97
CA ASP A 276 4.90 49.20 8.64
C ASP A 276 4.24 48.69 9.95
N GLY A 277 4.48 47.43 10.32
CA GLY A 277 3.89 46.79 11.51
C GLY A 277 2.48 46.23 11.29
N THR A 278 1.94 46.33 10.08
CA THR A 278 0.69 45.66 9.70
C THR A 278 0.94 44.21 9.29
N TYR A 279 -0.13 43.45 9.12
CA TYR A 279 -0.08 42.04 8.73
C TYR A 279 -0.87 41.79 7.45
N LEU A 280 -0.30 40.98 6.57
CA LEU A 280 -0.95 40.48 5.36
C LEU A 280 -1.27 39.00 5.51
N CYS A 281 -2.50 38.61 5.23
CA CYS A 281 -2.84 37.20 5.10
C CYS A 281 -2.34 36.65 3.76
N VAL A 282 -1.58 35.57 3.83
CA VAL A 282 -0.97 34.90 2.69
C VAL A 282 -1.47 33.46 2.65
N TYR A 283 -1.98 33.04 1.50
CA TYR A 283 -2.35 31.65 1.24
C TYR A 283 -1.26 30.99 0.38
N LEU A 284 -0.49 30.12 1.01
CA LEU A 284 0.69 29.45 0.47
C LEU A 284 0.39 28.02 0.02
N ASP A 285 1.19 27.52 -0.92
CA ASP A 285 1.28 26.08 -1.22
C ASP A 285 2.28 25.43 -0.24
N ASP A 286 1.96 24.23 0.26
CA ASP A 286 2.70 23.50 1.32
C ASP A 286 4.18 23.16 0.96
N CYS A 287 4.63 23.49 -0.25
CA CYS A 287 5.95 23.13 -0.78
C CYS A 287 7.08 24.10 -0.45
N ALA A 288 6.75 25.32 0.00
CA ALA A 288 7.73 26.42 0.06
C ALA A 288 8.96 26.07 0.92
N PHE A 289 8.87 25.09 1.82
CA PHE A 289 9.90 24.82 2.82
C PHE A 289 10.68 23.50 2.63
N LEU A 290 10.42 22.71 1.57
CA LEU A 290 11.00 21.36 1.47
C LEU A 290 12.52 21.36 1.13
N PHE A 291 13.00 22.42 0.47
CA PHE A 291 14.40 22.53 0.02
C PHE A 291 15.20 23.59 0.78
N GLY A 292 14.70 24.02 1.94
CA GLY A 292 15.19 25.18 2.70
C GLY A 292 14.22 26.37 2.58
N GLU A 293 14.41 27.39 3.41
CA GLU A 293 13.68 28.65 3.29
C GLU A 293 14.12 29.34 1.98
N PRO A 294 13.21 29.58 1.02
CA PRO A 294 13.55 30.25 -0.22
C PRO A 294 13.90 31.72 0.09
N GLU A 295 14.65 32.41 -0.77
CA GLU A 295 14.90 33.85 -0.56
C GLU A 295 13.59 34.66 -0.69
N GLU A 296 12.66 34.21 -1.53
CA GLU A 296 11.35 34.80 -1.74
C GLU A 296 10.27 33.70 -1.90
N LEU A 297 9.05 33.99 -1.46
CA LEU A 297 7.90 33.11 -1.68
C LEU A 297 7.43 33.16 -3.15
N TYR A 298 6.53 32.25 -3.53
CA TYR A 298 6.02 32.15 -4.91
C TYR A 298 5.26 33.40 -5.36
N THR A 299 5.22 33.68 -6.65
CA THR A 299 4.36 34.74 -7.17
C THR A 299 2.90 34.49 -6.81
N GLY A 300 2.23 35.48 -6.22
CA GLY A 300 0.82 35.46 -5.87
C GLY A 300 0.04 36.60 -6.49
N LYS A 301 -1.28 36.55 -6.29
CA LYS A 301 -2.20 37.63 -6.63
C LYS A 301 -3.01 38.02 -5.41
N LEU A 302 -3.14 39.33 -5.18
CA LEU A 302 -4.07 39.85 -4.20
C LEU A 302 -5.50 39.65 -4.69
N ARG A 303 -6.33 39.01 -3.87
CA ARG A 303 -7.75 38.80 -4.16
C ARG A 303 -8.60 39.21 -2.97
N SER A 304 -9.86 39.52 -3.25
CA SER A 304 -10.87 39.72 -2.21
C SER A 304 -11.14 38.42 -1.45
N VAL A 305 -11.53 38.59 -0.20
CA VAL A 305 -12.04 37.53 0.65
C VAL A 305 -13.49 37.26 0.28
N ASP A 306 -13.70 36.17 -0.45
CA ASP A 306 -15.03 35.80 -0.96
C ASP A 306 -15.71 34.73 -0.09
N ALA A 307 -14.94 33.97 0.69
CA ALA A 307 -15.46 32.87 1.50
C ALA A 307 -15.76 33.30 2.95
N PRO A 308 -16.91 32.92 3.52
CA PRO A 308 -17.26 33.29 4.90
C PRO A 308 -16.35 32.62 5.94
N GLU A 309 -15.70 31.50 5.61
CA GLU A 309 -14.69 30.86 6.46
C GLU A 309 -13.40 31.69 6.53
N GLU A 310 -12.94 32.24 5.40
CA GLU A 310 -11.78 33.12 5.34
C GLU A 310 -12.04 34.41 6.10
N ALA A 311 -13.20 35.05 5.89
CA ALA A 311 -13.58 36.25 6.62
C ALA A 311 -13.63 36.01 8.14
N ARG A 312 -14.22 34.89 8.58
CA ARG A 312 -14.25 34.51 10.00
C ARG A 312 -12.87 34.30 10.58
N MET A 313 -11.96 33.65 9.83
CA MET A 313 -10.57 33.48 10.25
C MET A 313 -9.87 34.83 10.41
N LEU A 314 -10.00 35.74 9.44
CA LEU A 314 -9.34 37.05 9.48
C LEU A 314 -9.84 37.91 10.64
N HIS A 315 -11.15 37.97 10.87
CA HIS A 315 -11.72 38.66 12.03
C HIS A 315 -11.28 38.04 13.36
N ALA A 316 -11.11 36.71 13.42
CA ALA A 316 -10.59 36.06 14.63
C ALA A 316 -9.12 36.40 14.90
N MET A 317 -8.32 36.61 13.85
CA MET A 317 -6.94 37.06 13.97
C MET A 317 -6.87 38.56 14.34
N GLU A 318 -7.70 39.39 13.73
CA GLU A 318 -7.83 40.81 14.08
C GLU A 318 -8.21 40.98 15.56
N ALA A 319 -9.19 40.22 16.04
CA ALA A 319 -9.58 40.19 17.45
C ALA A 319 -8.48 39.66 18.39
N ALA A 320 -7.48 38.96 17.86
CA ALA A 320 -6.32 38.51 18.63
C ALA A 320 -5.22 39.58 18.74
N GLY A 321 -5.40 40.76 18.13
CA GLY A 321 -4.50 41.90 18.22
C GLY A 321 -3.57 42.11 17.04
N TYR A 322 -3.77 41.40 15.93
CA TYR A 322 -3.03 41.63 14.68
C TYR A 322 -3.72 42.75 13.88
N ASP A 323 -2.99 43.79 13.47
CA ASP A 323 -3.50 44.83 12.56
C ASP A 323 -3.37 44.33 11.10
N LEU A 324 -4.42 43.69 10.58
CA LEU A 324 -4.48 43.20 9.21
C LEU A 324 -5.68 43.75 8.45
N ASP A 325 -5.58 43.84 7.12
CA ASP A 325 -6.74 44.08 6.26
C ASP A 325 -7.53 42.76 6.09
N THR A 326 -8.78 42.74 6.58
CA THR A 326 -9.66 41.56 6.50
C THR A 326 -10.29 41.36 5.12
N SER A 327 -10.05 42.27 4.18
CA SER A 327 -10.69 42.29 2.87
C SER A 327 -9.89 41.54 1.81
N PHE A 328 -8.58 41.36 2.02
CA PHE A 328 -7.68 40.82 1.00
C PHE A 328 -6.81 39.68 1.52
N ILE A 329 -6.51 38.75 0.61
CA ILE A 329 -5.56 37.67 0.82
C ILE A 329 -4.60 37.65 -0.37
N LEU A 330 -3.30 37.53 -0.09
CA LEU A 330 -2.31 37.23 -1.10
C LEU A 330 -2.37 35.74 -1.41
N ASP A 331 -3.03 35.39 -2.50
CA ASP A 331 -3.18 34.01 -2.93
C ASP A 331 -2.00 33.61 -3.82
N MET A 332 -1.13 32.77 -3.28
CA MET A 332 0.04 32.22 -3.99
C MET A 332 -0.23 30.79 -4.47
N TYR A 333 -1.39 30.21 -4.11
CA TYR A 333 -1.72 28.84 -4.45
C TYR A 333 -2.30 28.73 -5.86
N ARG A 334 -1.61 28.00 -6.74
CA ARG A 334 -2.13 27.75 -8.10
C ARG A 334 -3.11 26.56 -8.08
N HIS A 335 -4.39 26.86 -8.20
CA HIS A 335 -5.44 25.85 -8.38
C HIS A 335 -5.29 25.11 -9.73
N GLY A 336 -5.69 23.84 -9.75
CA GLY A 336 -5.76 23.03 -10.99
C GLY A 336 -4.42 22.71 -11.64
N LYS A 337 -3.30 22.73 -10.87
CA LYS A 337 -1.96 22.32 -11.36
C LYS A 337 -2.01 20.93 -12.02
N VAL A 338 -2.75 19.99 -11.43
CA VAL A 338 -2.93 18.60 -11.89
C VAL A 338 -4.35 18.18 -11.53
N ASN A 339 -5.02 17.41 -12.39
CA ASN A 339 -6.36 16.88 -12.08
C ASN A 339 -6.29 15.72 -11.08
N GLU A 340 -7.40 15.46 -10.37
CA GLU A 340 -7.49 14.41 -9.35
C GLU A 340 -6.94 13.05 -9.81
N PHE A 341 -7.29 12.62 -11.02
CA PHE A 341 -6.85 11.32 -11.54
C PHE A 341 -5.34 11.26 -11.78
N ALA A 342 -4.72 12.33 -12.28
CA ALA A 342 -3.28 12.36 -12.50
C ALA A 342 -2.52 12.43 -11.17
N ASP A 343 -3.06 13.10 -10.14
CA ASP A 343 -2.51 13.08 -8.78
C ASP A 343 -2.52 11.66 -8.20
N ILE A 344 -3.67 10.97 -8.26
CA ILE A 344 -3.81 9.58 -7.80
C ILE A 344 -2.87 8.63 -8.57
N ALA A 345 -2.81 8.77 -9.90
CA ALA A 345 -1.96 7.94 -10.73
C ALA A 345 -0.47 8.14 -10.43
N MET A 346 -0.05 9.39 -10.19
CA MET A 346 1.32 9.73 -9.82
C MET A 346 1.70 9.13 -8.45
N ARG A 347 0.82 9.24 -7.45
CA ARG A 347 1.01 8.63 -6.12
C ARG A 347 1.14 7.11 -6.23
N GLY A 348 0.26 6.47 -7.00
CA GLY A 348 0.32 5.04 -7.27
C GLY A 348 1.63 4.65 -7.96
N GLY A 349 2.08 5.43 -8.95
CA GLY A 349 3.34 5.23 -9.65
C GLY A 349 4.57 5.33 -8.75
N LEU A 350 4.66 6.36 -7.90
CA LEU A 350 5.74 6.54 -6.92
C LEU A 350 5.80 5.39 -5.93
N TRP A 351 4.64 4.96 -5.42
CA TRP A 351 4.58 3.81 -4.52
C TRP A 351 5.08 2.53 -5.20
N LEU A 352 4.62 2.25 -6.43
CA LEU A 352 5.07 1.09 -7.19
C LEU A 352 6.58 1.12 -7.46
N ALA A 353 7.12 2.29 -7.81
CA ALA A 353 8.56 2.47 -8.02
C ALA A 353 9.37 2.24 -6.74
N GLY A 354 8.89 2.74 -5.59
CA GLY A 354 9.50 2.50 -4.28
C GLY A 354 9.49 1.02 -3.89
N VAL A 355 8.35 0.34 -4.05
CA VAL A 355 8.23 -1.11 -3.80
C VAL A 355 9.18 -1.89 -4.71
N PHE A 356 9.28 -1.51 -5.99
CA PHE A 356 10.20 -2.13 -6.93
C PHE A 356 11.67 -1.93 -6.53
N LEU A 357 12.06 -0.71 -6.16
CA LEU A 357 13.42 -0.37 -5.71
C LEU A 357 13.80 -1.15 -4.44
N VAL A 358 12.93 -1.18 -3.43
CA VAL A 358 13.19 -1.94 -2.19
C VAL A 358 13.32 -3.43 -2.50
N SER A 359 12.48 -3.97 -3.37
CA SER A 359 12.55 -5.38 -3.80
C SER A 359 13.87 -5.66 -4.53
N PHE A 360 14.26 -4.78 -5.46
CA PHE A 360 15.47 -4.90 -6.26
C PHE A 360 16.75 -4.77 -5.43
N VAL A 361 16.79 -3.81 -4.50
CA VAL A 361 17.92 -3.61 -3.56
C VAL A 361 18.02 -4.78 -2.59
N SER A 362 16.89 -5.30 -2.10
CA SER A 362 16.88 -6.50 -1.26
C SER A 362 17.45 -7.71 -1.99
N VAL A 363 17.09 -7.91 -3.26
CA VAL A 363 17.68 -8.96 -4.11
C VAL A 363 19.18 -8.72 -4.32
N SER A 364 19.59 -7.48 -4.66
CA SER A 364 20.97 -7.12 -4.97
C SER A 364 21.93 -7.20 -3.77
N ILE A 365 21.51 -6.78 -2.57
CA ILE A 365 22.31 -6.90 -1.34
C ILE A 365 22.50 -8.38 -0.97
N THR A 366 21.44 -9.19 -1.17
CA THR A 366 21.51 -10.63 -0.89
C THR A 366 22.44 -11.35 -1.87
N ASP A 367 22.57 -10.86 -3.10
CA ASP A 367 23.50 -11.42 -4.08
C ASP A 367 24.95 -10.91 -3.91
N ARG A 368 25.17 -9.68 -3.44
CA ARG A 368 26.53 -9.21 -3.06
C ARG A 368 27.12 -9.98 -1.88
N LYS A 369 26.31 -10.38 -0.89
CA LYS A 369 26.76 -11.24 0.22
C LYS A 369 27.11 -12.68 -0.20
N LYS A 370 26.84 -13.06 -1.46
CA LYS A 370 27.15 -14.38 -2.02
C LYS A 370 28.42 -14.41 -2.87
N GLN A 371 29.06 -13.28 -3.12
CA GLN A 371 30.38 -13.31 -3.74
C GLN A 371 31.40 -13.67 -2.65
N PRO A 372 32.15 -14.78 -2.81
CA PRO A 372 33.26 -15.06 -1.90
C PRO A 372 34.27 -13.91 -2.02
N VAL A 373 34.69 -13.37 -0.87
CA VAL A 373 35.85 -12.49 -0.79
C VAL A 373 37.03 -13.28 -1.35
N GLN A 374 37.58 -12.82 -2.48
CA GLN A 374 38.79 -13.39 -3.08
C GLN A 374 40.01 -13.09 -2.22
#